data_AF-A0A6V7VYR5-F1
#
_entry.id   AF-A0A6V7VYR5-F1
#
_cell.length_a   1.000
_cell.length_b   1.000
_cell.length_c   1.000
_cell.angle_alpha   90.00
_cell.angle_beta   90.00
_cell.angle_gamma   90.00
#
_symmetry.space_group_name_H-M   'P 1'
#
loop_
_entity.id
_entity.type
_entity.pdbx_description
1 polymer ?
#
loop_
_entity_poly.entity_id
_entity_poly.type
_entity_poly.pdbx_seq_one_letter_code
_entity_poly.pdbx_strand_id
1 'polypeptide(L)'
;MDDIMTEFDREVDAASVHVGKQVIDKLTGALYLGELIRRILLKLTKDKILFCGEKVEALEKVDGFPAKYISEIFSEPGEMRKNCRKICDEMEVQNHGSIDYFIMQEVCIAASERSAGVVAAAISALLRHIGRRKIKIGLGGAIIQFHPQYQEMLENYLKSMAPINIDWELCIVEEGSVLGAALVAAIAVNMNLK
;
A
#
# COMPACT_ATOMS: atom_id res chain seq x y z
N MET A 1 -12.14 3.16 14.14
CA MET A 1 -10.99 3.57 13.31
C MET A 1 -9.85 4.03 14.21
N ASP A 2 -10.15 4.80 15.26
CA ASP A 2 -9.15 5.28 16.22
C ASP A 2 -8.33 4.17 16.88
N ASP A 3 -8.93 2.99 17.08
CA ASP A 3 -8.27 1.81 17.66
C ASP A 3 -7.19 1.18 16.77
N ILE A 4 -7.20 1.45 15.46
CA ILE A 4 -6.24 0.89 14.49
C ILE A 4 -5.25 1.93 13.95
N MET A 5 -5.52 3.22 14.16
CA MET A 5 -4.63 4.30 13.70
C MET A 5 -3.49 4.49 14.69
N THR A 6 -2.27 4.47 14.15
CA THR A 6 -1.04 4.78 14.89
C THR A 6 -0.83 6.29 15.00
N GLU A 7 0.19 6.71 15.75
CA GLU A 7 0.63 8.11 15.74
C GLU A 7 1.06 8.55 14.34
N PHE A 8 1.74 7.69 13.58
CA PHE A 8 2.18 7.99 12.23
C PHE A 8 1.01 8.21 11.27
N ASP A 9 -0.08 7.44 11.40
CA ASP A 9 -1.29 7.65 10.58
C ASP A 9 -1.94 9.01 10.87
N ARG A 10 -1.96 9.41 12.16
CA ARG A 10 -2.49 10.71 12.56
C ARG A 10 -1.64 11.85 12.01
N GLU A 11 -0.33 11.68 11.97
CA GLU A 11 0.57 12.65 11.34
C GLU A 11 0.37 12.74 9.82
N VAL A 12 0.20 11.61 9.13
CA VAL A 12 -0.14 11.57 7.70
C VAL A 12 -1.46 12.30 7.45
N ASP A 13 -2.47 12.04 8.26
CA ASP A 13 -3.77 12.71 8.17
C ASP A 13 -3.67 14.22 8.41
N ALA A 14 -2.94 14.64 9.44
CA ALA A 14 -2.73 16.04 9.79
C ALA A 14 -1.98 16.83 8.70
N ALA A 15 -1.07 16.17 7.98
CA ALA A 15 -0.31 16.78 6.87
C ALA A 15 -1.07 16.78 5.54
N SER A 16 -2.22 16.08 5.45
CA SER A 16 -2.98 15.94 4.21
C SER A 16 -3.88 17.15 3.91
N VAL A 17 -4.26 17.32 2.63
CA VAL A 17 -5.19 18.38 2.18
C VAL A 17 -6.57 18.28 2.85
N HIS A 18 -6.99 17.06 3.21
CA HIS A 18 -8.33 16.79 3.73
C HIS A 18 -8.25 16.07 5.08
N VAL A 19 -7.78 16.77 6.11
CA VAL A 19 -7.68 16.28 7.49
C VAL A 19 -9.00 15.66 7.97
N GLY A 20 -8.94 14.49 8.60
CA GLY A 20 -10.09 13.74 9.11
C GLY A 20 -10.98 13.08 8.04
N LYS A 21 -10.62 13.19 6.76
CA LYS A 21 -11.37 12.59 5.64
C LYS A 21 -10.56 11.50 4.94
N GLN A 22 -11.25 10.66 4.15
CA GLN A 22 -10.62 9.61 3.33
C GLN A 22 -9.73 8.65 4.14
N VAL A 23 -10.13 8.32 5.37
CA VAL A 23 -9.26 7.59 6.31
C VAL A 23 -8.85 6.22 5.77
N ILE A 24 -9.75 5.48 5.11
CA ILE A 24 -9.40 4.20 4.48
C ILE A 24 -8.32 4.40 3.40
N ASP A 25 -8.50 5.39 2.51
CA ASP A 25 -7.52 5.70 1.47
C ASP A 25 -6.16 6.11 2.05
N LYS A 26 -6.14 6.83 3.18
CA LYS A 26 -4.90 7.16 3.89
C LYS A 26 -4.21 5.97 4.54
N LEU A 27 -4.97 4.96 4.94
CA LEU A 27 -4.41 3.74 5.50
C LEU A 27 -3.90 2.76 4.43
N THR A 28 -4.43 2.83 3.20
CA THR A 28 -4.23 1.79 2.19
C THR A 28 -3.68 2.25 0.84
N GLY A 29 -3.80 3.54 0.53
CA GLY A 29 -3.46 4.10 -0.77
C GLY A 29 -1.95 4.25 -0.96
N ALA A 30 -1.49 4.04 -2.20
CA ALA A 30 -0.07 4.12 -2.56
C ALA A 30 0.59 5.44 -2.13
N LEU A 31 -0.13 6.54 -2.34
CA LEU A 31 0.30 7.89 -1.99
C LEU A 31 0.69 7.99 -0.50
N TYR A 32 -0.15 7.44 0.37
CA TYR A 32 0.00 7.59 1.82
C TYR A 32 0.87 6.50 2.43
N LEU A 33 0.97 5.33 1.81
CA LEU A 33 1.78 4.23 2.30
C LEU A 33 3.28 4.57 2.30
N GLY A 34 3.77 5.24 1.26
CA GLY A 34 5.15 5.74 1.21
C GLY A 34 5.43 6.76 2.32
N GLU A 35 4.53 7.73 2.51
CA GLU A 35 4.66 8.77 3.54
C GLU A 35 4.57 8.19 4.97
N LEU A 36 3.72 7.18 5.19
CA LEU A 36 3.67 6.43 6.45
C LEU A 36 5.02 5.79 6.76
N ILE A 37 5.58 5.05 5.79
CA ILE A 37 6.87 4.38 5.93
C ILE A 37 7.99 5.40 6.17
N ARG A 38 8.00 6.53 5.41
CA ARG A 38 8.95 7.61 5.61
C ARG A 38 8.99 8.09 7.06
N ARG A 39 7.82 8.32 7.67
CA ARG A 39 7.71 8.80 9.06
C ARG A 39 8.22 7.77 10.07
N ILE A 40 7.91 6.49 9.85
CA ILE A 40 8.43 5.40 10.68
C ILE A 40 9.96 5.34 10.59
N LEU A 41 10.52 5.36 9.38
CA LEU A 41 11.98 5.35 9.17
C LEU A 41 12.64 6.59 9.79
N LEU A 42 12.05 7.78 9.62
CA LEU A 42 12.54 9.01 10.23
C LEU A 42 12.59 8.91 11.77
N LYS A 43 11.54 8.34 12.37
CA LYS A 43 11.48 8.11 13.82
C LYS A 43 12.57 7.14 14.28
N LEU A 44 12.74 6.02 13.57
CA LEU A 44 13.79 5.04 13.87
C LEU A 44 15.20 5.62 13.72
N THR A 45 15.42 6.51 12.75
CA THR A 45 16.67 7.26 12.63
C THR A 45 16.87 8.18 13.83
N LYS A 46 15.86 8.99 14.20
CA LYS A 46 15.95 9.89 15.37
C LYS A 46 16.22 9.15 16.68
N ASP A 47 15.73 7.92 16.80
CA ASP A 47 15.95 7.04 17.96
C ASP A 47 17.28 6.27 17.90
N LYS A 48 18.12 6.52 16.88
CA LYS A 48 19.43 5.87 16.64
C LYS A 48 19.36 4.36 16.39
N ILE A 49 18.19 3.88 15.97
CA ILE A 49 17.96 2.47 15.60
C ILE A 49 18.33 2.25 14.13
N LEU A 50 18.08 3.26 13.28
CA LEU A 50 18.36 3.23 11.83
C LEU A 50 19.47 4.24 11.48
N PHE A 51 20.38 3.86 10.58
CA PHE A 51 21.45 4.72 10.03
C PHE A 51 22.34 5.38 11.09
N CYS A 52 22.56 4.70 12.22
CA CYS A 52 23.30 5.23 13.39
C CYS A 52 22.75 6.56 13.95
N GLY A 53 21.52 6.93 13.58
CA GLY A 53 20.92 8.22 13.85
C GLY A 53 21.51 9.41 13.10
N GLU A 54 22.24 9.16 12.03
CA GLU A 54 22.69 10.20 11.11
C GLU A 54 21.51 10.78 10.33
N LYS A 55 21.56 12.09 10.08
CA LYS A 55 20.50 12.79 9.36
C LYS A 55 20.45 12.31 7.90
N VAL A 56 19.28 11.86 7.46
CA VAL A 56 18.98 11.54 6.06
C VAL A 56 18.04 12.60 5.49
N GLU A 57 18.50 13.41 4.54
CA GLU A 57 17.70 14.52 4.01
C GLU A 57 16.41 14.07 3.34
N ALA A 58 16.44 12.93 2.64
CA ALA A 58 15.26 12.36 2.01
C ALA A 58 14.17 12.08 3.06
N LEU A 59 14.54 11.54 4.22
CA LEU A 59 13.57 11.24 5.28
C LEU A 59 13.02 12.48 5.99
N GLU A 60 13.60 13.68 5.84
CA GLU A 60 13.03 14.92 6.42
C GLU A 60 12.03 15.62 5.48
N LYS A 61 12.03 15.26 4.19
CA LYS A 61 11.18 15.88 3.15
C LYS A 61 9.93 15.02 2.92
N VAL A 62 8.77 15.66 2.80
CA VAL A 62 7.53 14.99 2.37
C VAL A 62 7.79 14.27 1.04
N ASP A 63 7.25 13.07 0.88
CA ASP A 63 7.44 12.20 -0.29
C ASP A 63 8.90 11.75 -0.54
N GLY A 64 9.83 11.98 0.39
CA GLY A 64 11.22 11.50 0.26
C GLY A 64 11.39 9.98 0.40
N PHE A 65 10.32 9.24 0.66
CA PHE A 65 10.24 7.79 0.50
C PHE A 65 9.01 7.45 -0.35
N PRO A 66 9.09 7.57 -1.68
CA PRO A 66 7.96 7.28 -2.56
C PRO A 66 7.60 5.80 -2.56
N ALA A 67 6.34 5.49 -2.86
CA ALA A 67 5.83 4.11 -2.91
C ALA A 67 6.63 3.18 -3.86
N LYS A 68 7.33 3.73 -4.86
CA LYS A 68 8.22 2.96 -5.74
C LYS A 68 9.28 2.18 -4.95
N TYR A 69 9.76 2.73 -3.83
CA TYR A 69 10.77 2.06 -3.01
C TYR A 69 10.24 0.79 -2.37
N ILE A 70 8.96 0.77 -2.00
CA ILE A 70 8.30 -0.43 -1.49
C ILE A 70 8.35 -1.53 -2.57
N SER A 71 7.97 -1.20 -3.81
CA SER A 71 8.04 -2.12 -4.95
C SER A 71 9.46 -2.59 -5.26
N GLU A 72 10.43 -1.68 -5.26
CA GLU A 72 11.83 -1.97 -5.57
C GLU A 72 12.47 -2.90 -4.52
N ILE A 73 12.12 -2.76 -3.23
CA ILE A 73 12.61 -3.66 -2.17
C ILE A 73 12.27 -5.12 -2.47
N PHE A 74 11.07 -5.38 -3.00
CA PHE A 74 10.55 -6.74 -3.22
C PHE A 74 10.64 -7.24 -4.67
N SER A 75 11.20 -6.45 -5.59
CA SER A 75 11.13 -6.70 -7.05
C SER A 75 11.82 -8.00 -7.51
N GLU A 76 12.95 -8.36 -6.90
CA GLU A 76 13.77 -9.52 -7.26
C GLU A 76 13.95 -10.45 -6.05
N PRO A 77 13.48 -11.71 -6.11
CA PRO A 77 13.67 -12.68 -5.04
C PRO A 77 15.15 -12.89 -4.72
N GLY A 78 15.54 -12.74 -3.45
CA GLY A 78 16.91 -12.93 -2.98
C GLY A 78 17.85 -11.72 -3.14
N GLU A 79 17.46 -10.70 -3.90
CA GLU A 79 18.29 -9.50 -4.17
C GLU A 79 17.93 -8.31 -3.28
N MET A 80 17.07 -8.51 -2.29
CA MET A 80 16.54 -7.45 -1.44
C MET A 80 17.62 -6.58 -0.78
N ARG A 81 18.72 -7.18 -0.27
CA ARG A 81 19.83 -6.40 0.31
C ARG A 81 20.46 -5.45 -0.68
N LYS A 82 20.58 -5.86 -1.95
CA LYS A 82 21.10 -5.04 -3.04
C LYS A 82 20.10 -3.94 -3.40
N ASN A 83 18.80 -4.23 -3.38
CA ASN A 83 17.77 -3.22 -3.63
C ASN A 83 17.71 -2.17 -2.52
N CYS A 84 17.71 -2.57 -1.24
CA CYS A 84 17.80 -1.63 -0.13
C CYS A 84 19.09 -0.79 -0.18
N ARG A 85 20.23 -1.38 -0.57
CA ARG A 85 21.47 -0.63 -0.80
C ARG A 85 21.28 0.46 -1.86
N LYS A 86 20.75 0.12 -3.04
CA LYS A 86 20.48 1.10 -4.10
C LYS A 86 19.55 2.23 -3.62
N ILE A 87 18.52 1.90 -2.86
CA ILE A 87 17.60 2.89 -2.29
C ILE A 87 18.34 3.79 -1.29
N CYS A 88 19.21 3.24 -0.44
CA CYS A 88 20.05 4.05 0.46
C CYS A 88 21.01 4.97 -0.32
N ASP A 89 21.61 4.47 -1.40
CA ASP A 89 22.48 5.25 -2.29
C ASP A 89 21.68 6.40 -2.95
N GLU A 90 20.47 6.13 -3.44
CA GLU A 90 19.55 7.14 -4.00
C GLU A 90 19.10 8.19 -2.98
N MET A 91 18.90 7.79 -1.72
CA MET A 91 18.56 8.69 -0.61
C MET A 91 19.78 9.40 -0.01
N GLU A 92 20.98 9.17 -0.56
CA GLU A 92 22.26 9.73 -0.13
C GLU A 92 22.58 9.46 1.36
N VAL A 93 22.20 8.28 1.85
CA VAL A 93 22.51 7.84 3.21
C VAL A 93 24.02 7.64 3.35
N GLN A 94 24.66 8.32 4.31
CA GLN A 94 26.12 8.29 4.46
C GLN A 94 26.61 6.98 5.08
N ASN A 95 25.88 6.45 6.06
CA ASN A 95 26.25 5.25 6.79
C ASN A 95 25.05 4.29 6.88
N HIS A 96 25.15 3.16 6.18
CA HIS A 96 24.12 2.14 6.17
C HIS A 96 24.72 0.74 6.04
N GLY A 97 24.03 -0.25 6.61
CA GLY A 97 24.48 -1.64 6.63
C GLY A 97 23.34 -2.64 6.56
N SER A 98 23.69 -3.92 6.71
CA SER A 98 22.74 -5.04 6.57
C SER A 98 21.57 -4.98 7.55
N ILE A 99 21.78 -4.41 8.75
CA ILE A 99 20.73 -4.26 9.77
C ILE A 99 19.72 -3.19 9.32
N ASP A 100 20.18 -2.08 8.74
CA ASP A 100 19.29 -1.03 8.23
C ASP A 100 18.40 -1.56 7.10
N TYR A 101 18.96 -2.39 6.21
CA TYR A 101 18.20 -3.01 5.12
C TYR A 101 17.10 -3.94 5.64
N PHE A 102 17.40 -4.69 6.71
CA PHE A 102 16.41 -5.55 7.38
C PHE A 102 15.31 -4.71 8.02
N ILE A 103 15.66 -3.63 8.73
CA ILE A 103 14.67 -2.73 9.33
C ILE A 103 13.77 -2.10 8.25
N MET A 104 14.36 -1.58 7.17
CA MET A 104 13.60 -1.00 6.04
C MET A 104 12.62 -2.01 5.45
N GLN A 105 13.06 -3.25 5.25
CA GLN A 105 12.21 -4.35 4.80
C GLN A 105 11.04 -4.58 5.75
N GLU A 106 11.32 -4.79 7.05
CA GLU A 106 10.29 -5.14 8.04
C GLU A 106 9.24 -4.03 8.16
N VAL A 107 9.65 -2.77 8.11
CA VAL A 107 8.72 -1.63 8.10
C VAL A 107 7.82 -1.66 6.86
N CYS A 108 8.39 -1.94 5.67
CA CYS A 108 7.62 -2.04 4.44
C CYS A 108 6.63 -3.22 4.48
N ILE A 109 7.06 -4.39 4.96
CA ILE A 109 6.19 -5.57 5.12
C ILE A 109 5.05 -5.24 6.08
N ALA A 110 5.34 -4.72 7.27
CA ALA A 110 4.33 -4.43 8.29
C ALA A 110 3.29 -3.41 7.79
N ALA A 111 3.74 -2.36 7.09
CA ALA A 111 2.83 -1.36 6.52
C ALA A 111 1.95 -1.95 5.41
N SER A 112 2.54 -2.74 4.50
CA SER A 112 1.83 -3.41 3.41
C SER A 112 0.84 -4.47 3.90
N GLU A 113 1.20 -5.30 4.88
CA GLU A 113 0.30 -6.29 5.49
C GLU A 113 -0.89 -5.63 6.16
N ARG A 114 -0.66 -4.57 6.94
CA ARG A 114 -1.74 -3.80 7.55
C ARG A 114 -2.67 -3.22 6.49
N SER A 115 -2.11 -2.62 5.44
CA SER A 115 -2.88 -2.09 4.31
C SER A 115 -3.75 -3.20 3.68
N ALA A 116 -3.16 -4.36 3.38
CA ALA A 116 -3.87 -5.50 2.81
C ALA A 116 -5.01 -5.99 3.73
N GLY A 117 -4.78 -6.05 5.04
CA GLY A 117 -5.79 -6.43 6.02
C GLY A 117 -6.98 -5.45 6.09
N VAL A 118 -6.71 -4.14 6.05
CA VAL A 118 -7.77 -3.11 6.00
C VAL A 118 -8.59 -3.22 4.71
N VAL A 119 -7.93 -3.42 3.56
CA VAL A 119 -8.62 -3.63 2.28
C VAL A 119 -9.44 -4.92 2.31
N ALA A 120 -8.90 -6.02 2.85
CA ALA A 120 -9.62 -7.28 2.98
C ALA A 120 -10.87 -7.17 3.85
N ALA A 121 -10.79 -6.42 4.96
CA ALA A 121 -11.93 -6.16 5.83
C ALA A 121 -13.03 -5.36 5.10
N ALA A 122 -12.65 -4.33 4.33
CA ALA A 122 -13.58 -3.54 3.54
C ALA A 122 -14.26 -4.37 2.44
N ILE A 123 -13.48 -5.17 1.69
CA ILE A 123 -14.02 -6.12 0.69
C ILE A 123 -14.95 -7.13 1.36
N SER A 124 -14.57 -7.71 2.50
CA SER A 124 -15.38 -8.68 3.22
C SER A 124 -16.73 -8.11 3.67
N ALA A 125 -16.76 -6.83 4.08
CA ALA A 125 -17.99 -6.13 4.39
C ALA A 125 -18.89 -5.97 3.16
N LEU A 126 -18.31 -5.61 2.00
CA LEU A 126 -19.04 -5.51 0.74
C LEU A 126 -19.59 -6.86 0.27
N LEU A 127 -18.81 -7.94 0.38
CA LEU A 127 -19.27 -9.29 0.04
C LEU A 127 -20.53 -9.67 0.82
N ARG A 128 -20.57 -9.37 2.12
CA ARG A 128 -21.76 -9.59 2.96
C ARG A 128 -22.96 -8.75 2.51
N HIS A 129 -22.70 -7.54 2.04
CA HIS A 129 -23.74 -6.57 1.68
C HIS A 129 -24.37 -6.83 0.30
N ILE A 130 -23.59 -7.29 -0.69
CA ILE A 130 -24.05 -7.44 -2.08
C ILE A 130 -25.17 -8.49 -2.24
N GLY A 131 -25.27 -9.46 -1.31
CA GLY A 131 -26.33 -10.48 -1.34
C GLY A 131 -26.19 -11.50 -2.47
N ARG A 132 -25.00 -11.65 -3.06
CA ARG A 132 -24.70 -12.64 -4.11
C ARG A 132 -23.76 -13.72 -3.59
N ARG A 133 -23.94 -14.95 -4.08
CA ARG A 133 -23.12 -16.11 -3.70
C ARG A 133 -21.86 -16.29 -4.54
N LYS A 134 -21.79 -15.70 -5.73
CA LYS A 134 -20.64 -15.77 -6.65
C LYS A 134 -20.25 -14.37 -7.08
N ILE A 135 -19.04 -13.93 -6.75
CA ILE A 135 -18.57 -12.57 -6.98
C ILE A 135 -17.13 -12.60 -7.51
N LYS A 136 -16.88 -11.88 -8.61
CA LYS A 136 -15.52 -11.56 -9.06
C LYS A 136 -15.16 -10.16 -8.56
N ILE A 137 -13.97 -10.02 -8.01
CA ILE A 137 -13.45 -8.78 -7.43
C ILE A 137 -12.36 -8.26 -8.36
N GLY A 138 -12.65 -7.20 -9.11
CA GLY A 138 -11.66 -6.53 -9.94
C GLY A 138 -10.64 -5.77 -9.09
N LEU A 139 -9.36 -6.07 -9.26
CA LEU A 139 -8.24 -5.39 -8.62
C LEU A 139 -7.45 -4.59 -9.65
N GLY A 140 -7.05 -3.38 -9.28
CA GLY A 140 -6.20 -2.52 -10.10
C GLY A 140 -5.49 -1.46 -9.26
N GLY A 141 -4.66 -0.66 -9.91
CA GLY A 141 -3.89 0.40 -9.28
C GLY A 141 -2.44 0.01 -8.97
N ALA A 142 -1.63 1.03 -8.65
CA ALA A 142 -0.17 0.91 -8.60
C ALA A 142 0.33 -0.13 -7.59
N ILE A 143 -0.28 -0.25 -6.39
CA ILE A 143 0.13 -1.25 -5.41
C ILE A 143 -0.09 -2.66 -5.97
N ILE A 144 -1.27 -2.94 -6.53
CA ILE A 144 -1.58 -4.25 -7.10
C ILE A 144 -0.64 -4.59 -8.27
N GLN A 145 -0.29 -3.58 -9.07
CA GLN A 145 0.56 -3.76 -10.25
C GLN A 145 2.04 -3.94 -9.91
N PHE A 146 2.56 -3.19 -8.92
CA PHE A 146 4.00 -3.07 -8.71
C PHE A 146 4.49 -3.65 -7.38
N HIS A 147 3.63 -3.98 -6.42
CA HIS A 147 4.05 -4.59 -5.16
C HIS A 147 3.92 -6.12 -5.26
N PRO A 148 5.01 -6.89 -5.45
CA PRO A 148 4.96 -8.30 -5.85
C PRO A 148 4.19 -9.21 -4.87
N GLN A 149 4.22 -8.87 -3.58
CA GLN A 149 3.59 -9.68 -2.52
C GLN A 149 2.19 -9.21 -2.12
N TYR A 150 1.71 -8.05 -2.60
CA TYR A 150 0.51 -7.44 -2.03
C TYR A 150 -0.76 -8.22 -2.33
N GLN A 151 -0.86 -8.80 -3.53
CA GLN A 151 -1.99 -9.65 -3.90
C GLN A 151 -2.09 -10.87 -2.98
N GLU A 152 -0.97 -11.54 -2.72
CA GLU A 152 -0.93 -12.71 -1.83
C GLU A 152 -1.33 -12.33 -0.41
N MET A 153 -0.79 -11.21 0.12
CA MET A 153 -1.18 -10.67 1.43
C MET A 153 -2.69 -10.44 1.51
N LEU A 154 -3.26 -9.75 0.50
CA LEU A 154 -4.69 -9.47 0.42
C LEU A 154 -5.53 -10.76 0.38
N GLU A 155 -5.14 -11.71 -0.46
CA GLU A 155 -5.83 -12.98 -0.59
C GLU A 155 -5.81 -13.80 0.70
N ASN A 156 -4.68 -13.81 1.41
CA ASN A 156 -4.55 -14.49 2.70
C ASN A 156 -5.47 -13.89 3.77
N TYR A 157 -5.55 -12.56 3.85
CA TYR A 157 -6.51 -11.91 4.74
C TYR A 157 -7.96 -12.21 4.35
N LEU A 158 -8.29 -12.17 3.05
CA LEU A 158 -9.63 -12.49 2.55
C LEU A 158 -10.03 -13.94 2.86
N LYS A 159 -9.13 -14.91 2.72
CA LYS A 159 -9.38 -16.30 3.12
C LYS A 159 -9.80 -16.43 4.59
N SER A 160 -9.30 -15.56 5.46
CA SER A 160 -9.67 -15.55 6.89
C SER A 160 -10.92 -14.74 7.24
N MET A 161 -11.24 -13.69 6.47
CA MET A 161 -12.27 -12.69 6.82
C MET A 161 -13.55 -12.78 5.98
N ALA A 162 -13.44 -13.28 4.75
CA ALA A 162 -14.54 -13.32 3.81
C ALA A 162 -15.63 -14.33 4.26
N PRO A 163 -16.91 -14.09 3.94
CA PRO A 163 -17.98 -15.01 4.29
C PRO A 163 -17.81 -16.37 3.61
N ILE A 164 -17.84 -17.45 4.40
CA ILE A 164 -17.64 -18.83 3.93
C ILE A 164 -18.68 -19.25 2.87
N ASN A 165 -19.88 -18.66 2.90
CA ASN A 165 -20.97 -18.97 1.99
C ASN A 165 -20.94 -18.20 0.66
N ILE A 166 -19.89 -17.42 0.42
CA ILE A 166 -19.70 -16.64 -0.81
C ILE A 166 -18.43 -17.14 -1.52
N ASP A 167 -18.61 -17.60 -2.74
CA ASP A 167 -17.55 -17.94 -3.68
C ASP A 167 -17.04 -16.64 -4.32
N TRP A 168 -15.77 -16.31 -4.06
CA TRP A 168 -15.14 -15.09 -4.52
C TRP A 168 -13.83 -15.38 -5.26
N GLU A 169 -13.52 -14.53 -6.23
CA GLU A 169 -12.31 -14.63 -7.05
C GLU A 169 -11.70 -13.24 -7.22
N LEU A 170 -10.40 -13.09 -6.95
CA LEU A 170 -9.65 -11.88 -7.27
C LEU A 170 -9.27 -11.90 -8.74
N CYS A 171 -9.59 -10.84 -9.47
CA CYS A 171 -9.27 -10.69 -10.88
C CYS A 171 -8.42 -9.43 -11.07
N ILE A 172 -7.16 -9.58 -11.45
CA ILE A 172 -6.32 -8.43 -11.79
C ILE A 172 -6.80 -7.87 -13.13
N VAL A 173 -6.99 -6.55 -13.20
CA VAL A 173 -7.44 -5.87 -14.40
C VAL A 173 -6.42 -4.82 -14.79
N GLU A 174 -5.67 -5.11 -15.84
CA GLU A 174 -4.87 -4.09 -16.53
C GLU A 174 -5.82 -3.12 -17.25
N GLU A 175 -5.53 -1.82 -17.15
CA GLU A 175 -6.29 -0.75 -17.83
C GLU A 175 -7.81 -0.75 -17.58
N GLY A 176 -8.25 -1.26 -16.42
CA GLY A 176 -9.67 -1.44 -16.11
C GLY A 176 -10.51 -0.16 -16.18
N SER A 177 -9.90 1.01 -15.89
CA SER A 177 -10.57 2.30 -16.02
C SER A 177 -10.86 2.68 -17.48
N VAL A 178 -9.93 2.43 -18.40
CA VAL A 178 -10.07 2.73 -19.82
C VAL A 178 -11.12 1.82 -20.45
N LEU A 179 -11.01 0.51 -20.22
CA LEU A 179 -11.96 -0.48 -20.73
C LEU A 179 -13.36 -0.25 -20.16
N GLY A 180 -13.46 0.05 -18.86
CA GLY A 180 -14.72 0.35 -18.20
C GLY A 180 -15.40 1.59 -18.79
N ALA A 181 -14.65 2.68 -18.98
CA ALA A 181 -15.18 3.90 -19.57
C ALA A 181 -15.66 3.69 -21.02
N ALA A 182 -14.88 2.97 -21.83
CA ALA A 182 -15.27 2.64 -23.21
C ALA A 182 -16.54 1.78 -23.27
N LEU A 183 -16.66 0.78 -22.40
CA LEU A 183 -17.85 -0.07 -22.34
C LEU A 183 -19.09 0.72 -21.91
N VAL A 184 -18.98 1.57 -20.89
CA VAL A 184 -20.07 2.43 -20.45
C VAL A 184 -20.50 3.40 -21.56
N ALA A 185 -19.54 4.00 -22.28
CA ALA A 185 -19.84 4.86 -23.41
C ALA A 185 -20.58 4.11 -24.54
N ALA A 186 -20.12 2.90 -24.88
CA ALA A 186 -20.79 2.06 -25.89
C ALA A 186 -22.22 1.68 -25.48
N ILE A 187 -22.45 1.35 -24.20
CA ILE A 187 -23.78 1.06 -23.67
C ILE A 187 -24.67 2.32 -23.71
N ALA A 188 -24.16 3.48 -23.30
CA ALA A 188 -24.91 4.73 -23.31
C ALA A 188 -25.38 5.10 -24.73
N VAL A 189 -24.50 4.92 -25.73
CA VAL A 189 -24.84 5.11 -27.15
C VAL A 189 -25.92 4.13 -27.59
N ASN A 190 -25.78 2.83 -27.26
CA ASN A 190 -26.76 1.81 -27.63
C ASN A 190 -28.13 2.01 -26.94
N MET A 191 -28.15 2.57 -25.72
CA MET A 191 -29.37 2.85 -24.97
C MET A 191 -29.98 4.23 -25.29
N ASN A 192 -29.38 5.01 -26.20
CA ASN A 192 -29.79 6.39 -26.51
C ASN A 192 -29.87 7.29 -25.27
N LEU A 193 -29.00 7.08 -24.28
CA LEU A 193 -28.88 7.99 -23.14
C LEU A 193 -28.12 9.23 -23.62
N LYS A 194 -28.86 10.26 -24.03
CA LYS A 194 -28.37 11.61 -24.31
C LYS A 194 -29.02 12.61 -23.38
#